data_AF-A0A7X9EG57-F1
#
_entry.id   AF-A0A7X9EG57-F1
#
_cell.length_a   1.000
_cell.length_b   1.000
_cell.length_c   1.000
_cell.angle_alpha   90.00
_cell.angle_beta   90.00
_cell.angle_gamma   90.00
#
_symmetry.space_group_name_H-M   'P 1'
#
loop_
_entity.id
_entity.type
_entity.pdbx_description
1 polymer ?
#
loop_
_entity_poly.entity_id
_entity_poly.type
_entity_poly.pdbx_seq_one_letter_code
_entity_poly.pdbx_strand_id
1 'polypeptide(L)'
;TNQDLSVTLSWSGSSSTYNLYFGDTQNPSLLTTTSSTTYTISGLEYGKTYYWRVDTVGGCGNSTGELWSFSTYKYGISSVSALKNPFRLAVIGSNFSYDSTVKINGVEVPSVSRKGSTKIVAKGGSALKNMLPKGVNVTITVEDNAGGTSKPFNFTR
;
A
#
# COMPACT_ATOMS: atom_id res chain seq x y z
N THR A 1 -1.21 -10.24 -0.40
CA THR A 1 -1.95 -9.15 0.30
C THR A 1 -1.30 -7.81 -0.04
N ASN A 2 -1.95 -6.69 0.32
CA ASN A 2 -1.47 -5.33 0.06
C ASN A 2 -0.26 -4.98 0.94
N GLN A 3 0.80 -4.47 0.32
CA GLN A 3 2.06 -4.11 0.96
C GLN A 3 2.39 -2.63 0.78
N ASP A 4 3.28 -2.11 1.64
CA ASP A 4 3.92 -0.81 1.46
C ASP A 4 4.83 -0.78 0.22
N LEU A 5 5.37 0.40 -0.09
CA LEU A 5 6.31 0.57 -1.21
C LEU A 5 7.73 0.09 -0.91
N SER A 6 7.93 -0.45 0.29
CA SER A 6 9.15 -1.13 0.72
C SER A 6 8.76 -2.45 1.36
N VAL A 7 9.26 -3.55 0.82
CA VAL A 7 8.90 -4.92 1.23
C VAL A 7 10.17 -5.73 1.44
N THR A 8 10.29 -6.36 2.61
CA THR A 8 11.32 -7.34 2.89
C THR A 8 10.82 -8.72 2.48
N LEU A 9 11.43 -9.28 1.45
CA LEU A 9 11.26 -10.66 1.05
C LEU A 9 12.08 -11.55 1.97
N SER A 10 11.51 -12.67 2.39
CA SER A 10 12.20 -13.70 3.16
C SER A 10 11.84 -15.07 2.63
N TRP A 11 12.83 -15.95 2.58
CA TRP A 11 12.67 -17.34 2.16
C TRP A 11 13.46 -18.26 3.08
N SER A 12 13.23 -19.56 2.97
CA SER A 12 14.00 -20.58 3.67
C SER A 12 14.80 -21.42 2.67
N GLY A 13 15.92 -21.96 3.12
CA GLY A 13 16.72 -22.91 2.36
C GLY A 13 18.05 -23.19 3.05
N SER A 14 18.77 -24.19 2.55
CA SER A 14 20.08 -24.61 3.05
C SER A 14 21.21 -24.43 2.03
N SER A 15 20.93 -23.78 0.90
CA SER A 15 21.97 -23.48 -0.09
C SER A 15 22.88 -22.37 0.40
N SER A 16 24.16 -22.40 0.01
CA SER A 16 25.09 -21.29 0.24
C SER A 16 24.82 -20.10 -0.69
N THR A 17 24.05 -20.30 -1.77
CA THR A 17 23.82 -19.27 -2.77
C THR A 17 22.43 -19.39 -3.40
N TYR A 18 21.81 -18.24 -3.60
CA TYR A 18 20.47 -18.07 -4.13
C TYR A 18 20.47 -17.04 -5.25
N ASN A 19 19.73 -17.31 -6.31
CA ASN A 19 19.37 -16.35 -7.34
C ASN A 19 17.96 -15.83 -7.06
N LEU A 20 17.85 -14.56 -6.69
CA LEU A 20 16.57 -13.89 -6.46
C LEU A 20 16.10 -13.23 -7.76
N TYR A 21 14.91 -13.59 -8.20
CA TYR A 21 14.22 -13.02 -9.34
C TYR A 21 13.09 -12.11 -8.86
N PHE A 22 12.92 -10.97 -9.50
CA PHE A 22 11.87 -10.01 -9.18
C PHE A 22 11.37 -9.27 -10.41
N GLY A 23 10.09 -8.94 -10.46
CA GLY A 23 9.50 -8.13 -11.52
C GLY A 23 8.00 -7.91 -11.36
N ASP A 24 7.40 -7.14 -12.25
CA ASP A 24 5.95 -6.89 -12.32
C ASP A 24 5.24 -7.79 -13.36
N THR A 25 5.92 -8.84 -13.82
CA THR A 25 5.35 -9.90 -14.67
C THR A 25 5.58 -11.27 -14.06
N GLN A 26 4.79 -12.26 -14.48
CA GLN A 26 4.91 -13.64 -14.00
C GLN A 26 6.22 -14.33 -14.40
N ASN A 27 7.01 -13.73 -15.30
CA ASN A 27 8.36 -14.18 -15.63
C ASN A 27 9.38 -13.14 -15.14
N PRO A 28 9.62 -13.08 -13.82
CA PRO A 28 10.51 -12.07 -13.25
C PRO A 28 11.96 -12.27 -13.72
N SER A 29 12.67 -11.16 -13.90
CA SER A 29 14.10 -11.19 -14.28
C SER A 29 14.98 -11.41 -13.07
N LEU A 30 16.21 -11.90 -13.28
CA LEU A 30 17.19 -12.03 -12.21
C LEU A 30 17.47 -10.64 -11.62
N LEU A 31 17.16 -10.47 -10.35
CA LEU A 31 17.42 -9.23 -9.62
C LEU A 31 18.82 -9.25 -9.03
N THR A 32 19.20 -10.34 -8.36
CA THR A 32 20.50 -10.47 -7.70
C THR A 32 20.83 -11.91 -7.33
N THR A 33 22.10 -12.15 -7.01
CA THR A 33 22.59 -13.39 -6.40
C THR A 33 23.08 -13.08 -4.98
N THR A 34 22.66 -13.88 -4.00
CA THR A 34 22.93 -13.62 -2.58
C THR A 34 23.10 -14.90 -1.77
N SER A 35 23.82 -14.83 -0.66
CA SER A 35 23.89 -15.89 0.37
C SER A 35 22.92 -15.65 1.53
N SER A 36 22.29 -14.47 1.60
CA SER A 36 21.25 -14.15 2.58
C SER A 36 19.93 -14.86 2.23
N THR A 37 19.07 -15.06 3.23
CA THR A 37 17.69 -15.55 3.08
C THR A 37 16.65 -14.44 3.14
N THR A 38 17.10 -13.18 3.09
CA THR A 38 16.26 -11.99 3.08
C THR A 38 16.77 -10.94 2.10
N TYR A 39 15.85 -10.18 1.51
CA TYR A 39 16.17 -9.06 0.64
C TYR A 39 15.08 -7.99 0.71
N THR A 40 15.46 -6.72 0.88
CA THR A 40 14.49 -5.62 0.92
C THR A 40 14.42 -4.92 -0.43
N ILE A 41 13.22 -4.84 -0.97
CA ILE A 41 12.91 -4.09 -2.20
C ILE A 41 12.22 -2.80 -1.80
N SER A 42 12.68 -1.69 -2.36
CA SER A 42 12.12 -0.35 -2.13
C SER A 42 11.81 0.34 -3.45
N GLY A 43 11.07 1.44 -3.40
CA GLY A 43 10.70 2.19 -4.60
C GLY A 43 9.65 1.51 -5.45
N LEU A 44 8.84 0.62 -4.86
CA LEU A 44 7.71 0.01 -5.55
C LEU A 44 6.65 1.07 -5.86
N GLU A 45 5.85 0.81 -6.89
CA GLU A 45 4.69 1.63 -7.23
C GLU A 45 3.41 1.12 -6.54
N TYR A 46 2.48 2.02 -6.23
CA TYR A 46 1.15 1.68 -5.71
C TYR A 46 0.29 0.97 -6.76
N GLY A 47 -0.60 0.08 -6.31
CA GLY A 47 -1.58 -0.61 -7.13
C GLY A 47 -0.99 -1.62 -8.12
N LYS A 48 0.29 -2.00 -7.94
CA LYS A 48 0.96 -3.00 -8.77
C LYS A 48 1.04 -4.35 -8.06
N THR A 49 1.03 -5.41 -8.85
CA THR A 49 1.35 -6.76 -8.40
C THR A 49 2.77 -7.09 -8.84
N TYR A 50 3.57 -7.57 -7.90
CA TYR A 50 4.95 -8.00 -8.15
C TYR A 50 5.06 -9.50 -7.92
N TYR A 51 5.98 -10.09 -8.67
CA TYR A 51 6.29 -11.51 -8.66
C TYR A 51 7.75 -11.69 -8.31
N TRP A 52 8.03 -12.72 -7.54
CA TRP A 52 9.39 -13.03 -7.13
C TRP A 52 9.58 -14.52 -6.94
N ARG A 53 10.80 -14.98 -7.14
CA ARG A 53 11.18 -16.38 -7.00
C ARG A 53 12.61 -16.45 -6.53
N VAL A 54 12.95 -17.52 -5.82
CA VAL A 54 14.31 -17.78 -5.40
C VAL A 54 14.74 -19.16 -5.89
N ASP A 55 15.76 -19.17 -6.74
CA ASP A 55 16.37 -20.42 -7.21
C ASP A 55 17.60 -20.72 -6.35
N THR A 56 17.79 -21.99 -5.96
CA THR A 56 19.01 -22.40 -5.26
C THR A 56 20.11 -22.70 -6.26
N VAL A 57 21.33 -22.30 -5.95
CA VAL A 57 22.52 -22.57 -6.77
C VAL A 57 23.34 -23.67 -6.12
N GLY A 58 23.65 -24.74 -6.86
CA GLY A 58 24.45 -25.86 -6.38
C GLY A 58 25.44 -26.38 -7.42
N GLY A 59 26.36 -27.23 -6.99
CA GLY A 59 27.42 -27.78 -7.87
C GLY A 59 26.89 -28.65 -9.03
N CYS A 60 25.66 -29.16 -8.92
CA CYS A 60 25.00 -29.95 -9.97
C CYS A 60 24.04 -29.12 -10.85
N GLY A 61 23.99 -27.80 -10.66
CA GLY A 61 23.06 -26.90 -11.33
C GLY A 61 22.14 -26.15 -10.37
N ASN A 62 21.23 -25.36 -10.94
CA ASN A 62 20.27 -24.56 -10.19
C ASN A 62 18.93 -25.30 -10.04
N SER A 63 18.30 -25.23 -8.87
CA SER A 63 16.92 -25.69 -8.67
C SER A 63 15.98 -24.50 -8.62
N THR A 64 14.96 -24.52 -9.48
CA THR A 64 13.97 -23.44 -9.57
C THR A 64 13.01 -23.45 -8.39
N GLY A 65 12.79 -22.27 -7.78
CA GLY A 65 11.87 -22.12 -6.66
C GLY A 65 10.40 -21.96 -7.06
N GLU A 66 9.53 -21.81 -6.07
CA GLU A 66 8.14 -21.42 -6.29
C GLU A 66 8.02 -19.92 -6.64
N LEU A 67 7.10 -19.60 -7.55
CA LEU A 67 6.80 -18.21 -7.91
C LEU A 67 5.80 -17.61 -6.91
N TRP A 68 6.27 -16.64 -6.15
CA TRP A 68 5.46 -15.88 -5.19
C TRP A 68 4.98 -14.57 -5.80
N SER A 69 3.93 -14.00 -5.21
CA SER A 69 3.46 -12.67 -5.59
C SER A 69 2.89 -11.89 -4.39
N PHE A 70 2.92 -10.57 -4.51
CA PHE A 70 2.22 -9.66 -3.61
C PHE A 70 1.74 -8.43 -4.39
N SER A 71 0.77 -7.70 -3.82
CA SER A 71 0.30 -6.43 -4.39
C SER A 71 0.67 -5.31 -3.44
N THR A 72 0.87 -4.09 -3.95
CA THR A 72 1.00 -2.90 -3.11
C THR A 72 -0.37 -2.27 -2.86
N TYR A 73 -0.49 -1.47 -1.80
CA TYR A 73 -1.67 -0.63 -1.61
C TYR A 73 -2.00 0.15 -2.89
N LYS A 74 -3.28 0.38 -3.19
CA LYS A 74 -3.66 1.12 -4.40
C LYS A 74 -3.49 2.63 -4.21
N TYR A 75 -3.71 3.10 -2.99
CA TYR A 75 -3.69 4.50 -2.64
C TYR A 75 -2.66 4.78 -1.55
N GLY A 76 -1.97 5.91 -1.68
CA GLY A 76 -1.12 6.44 -0.62
C GLY A 76 -1.83 7.54 0.14
N ILE A 77 -1.74 7.58 1.47
CA ILE A 77 -2.07 8.76 2.28
C ILE A 77 -0.77 9.29 2.86
N SER A 78 -0.43 10.54 2.56
CA SER A 78 0.78 11.20 3.07
C SER A 78 0.47 12.16 4.21
N SER A 79 -0.71 12.79 4.22
CA SER A 79 -1.15 13.62 5.34
C SER A 79 -2.66 13.77 5.40
N VAL A 80 -3.16 14.07 6.59
CA VAL A 80 -4.56 14.37 6.86
C VAL A 80 -4.63 15.65 7.68
N SER A 81 -5.51 16.58 7.31
CA SER A 81 -5.70 17.84 8.03
C SER A 81 -7.17 18.23 8.17
N ALA A 82 -7.54 18.73 9.35
CA ALA A 82 -8.87 19.27 9.61
C ALA A 82 -8.91 20.76 9.23
N LEU A 83 -9.79 21.09 8.28
CA LEU A 83 -10.05 22.47 7.87
C LEU A 83 -11.25 23.02 8.65
N LYS A 84 -11.16 24.28 9.07
CA LYS A 84 -12.22 24.98 9.83
C LYS A 84 -13.05 25.86 8.89
N ASN A 85 -14.32 26.07 9.26
CA ASN A 85 -15.27 27.02 8.65
C ASN A 85 -15.35 26.99 7.10
N PRO A 86 -16.08 26.02 6.50
CA PRO A 86 -16.79 24.91 7.13
C PRO A 86 -15.85 23.77 7.53
N PHE A 87 -16.30 22.91 8.45
CA PHE A 87 -15.52 21.74 8.87
C PHE A 87 -15.37 20.73 7.72
N ARG A 88 -14.12 20.44 7.33
CA ARG A 88 -13.77 19.44 6.31
C ARG A 88 -12.53 18.68 6.72
N LEU A 89 -12.33 17.50 6.14
CA LEU A 89 -11.07 16.76 6.24
C LEU A 89 -10.40 16.77 4.88
N ALA A 90 -9.19 17.34 4.79
CA ALA A 90 -8.37 17.21 3.60
C ALA A 90 -7.43 16.02 3.76
N VAL A 91 -7.52 15.07 2.84
CA VAL A 91 -6.66 13.90 2.74
C VAL A 91 -5.74 14.13 1.53
N ILE A 92 -4.45 14.18 1.79
CA ILE A 92 -3.39 14.34 0.79
C ILE A 92 -2.69 13.01 0.61
N GLY A 93 -2.34 12.68 -0.64
CA GLY A 93 -1.81 11.38 -0.95
C GLY A 93 -1.49 11.19 -2.43
N SER A 94 -1.62 9.95 -2.88
CA SER A 94 -1.24 9.52 -4.23
C SER A 94 -2.27 8.55 -4.82
N ASN A 95 -2.37 8.57 -6.15
CA ASN A 95 -3.19 7.68 -6.97
C ASN A 95 -4.69 7.71 -6.76
N PHE A 96 -5.24 8.69 -6.04
CA PHE A 96 -6.69 8.80 -5.85
C PHE A 96 -7.44 8.81 -7.19
N SER A 97 -8.37 7.87 -7.33
CA SER A 97 -9.24 7.67 -8.49
C SER A 97 -10.53 8.49 -8.37
N TYR A 98 -11.35 8.53 -9.42
CA TYR A 98 -12.63 9.25 -9.41
C TYR A 98 -13.67 8.67 -8.44
N ASP A 99 -13.63 7.36 -8.23
CA ASP A 99 -14.50 6.60 -7.33
C ASP A 99 -13.91 6.45 -5.92
N SER A 100 -12.77 7.08 -5.62
CA SER A 100 -12.18 7.06 -4.29
C SER A 100 -13.07 7.76 -3.26
N THR A 101 -13.43 7.04 -2.20
CA THR A 101 -14.12 7.53 -1.01
C THR A 101 -13.16 7.59 0.17
N VAL A 102 -13.52 8.32 1.23
CA VAL A 102 -12.77 8.35 2.49
C VAL A 102 -13.58 7.61 3.53
N LYS A 103 -12.94 6.72 4.28
CA LYS A 103 -13.55 6.10 5.45
C LYS A 103 -12.83 6.52 6.73
N ILE A 104 -13.61 6.64 7.81
CA ILE A 104 -13.12 6.94 9.16
C ILE A 104 -13.54 5.76 10.04
N ASN A 105 -12.57 5.05 10.60
CA ASN A 105 -12.79 3.80 11.34
C ASN A 105 -13.62 2.79 10.53
N GLY A 106 -13.35 2.69 9.23
CA GLY A 106 -14.06 1.78 8.32
C GLY A 106 -15.46 2.25 7.89
N VAL A 107 -15.95 3.40 8.38
CA VAL A 107 -17.25 3.97 7.98
C VAL A 107 -17.04 5.05 6.94
N GLU A 108 -17.75 4.97 5.82
CA GLU A 108 -17.67 5.98 4.75
C GLU A 108 -18.15 7.35 5.21
N VAL A 109 -17.40 8.39 4.83
CA VAL A 109 -17.80 9.78 5.12
C VAL A 109 -19.01 10.19 4.29
N PRO A 110 -19.83 11.16 4.75
CA PRO A 110 -21.07 11.51 4.05
C PRO A 110 -20.90 12.00 2.61
N SER A 111 -19.78 12.64 2.31
CA SER A 111 -19.48 13.13 0.97
C SER A 111 -17.99 13.39 0.82
N VAL A 112 -17.47 13.16 -0.38
CA VAL A 112 -16.12 13.54 -0.77
C VAL A 112 -16.15 14.47 -1.99
N SER A 113 -15.11 15.29 -2.11
CA SER A 113 -14.80 16.02 -3.33
C SER A 113 -13.34 15.79 -3.65
N ARG A 114 -13.07 14.98 -4.67
CA ARG A 114 -11.74 14.83 -5.23
C ARG A 114 -11.30 16.14 -5.86
N LYS A 115 -10.07 16.55 -5.56
CA LYS A 115 -9.42 17.75 -6.11
C LYS A 115 -8.27 17.41 -7.06
N GLY A 116 -8.00 16.12 -7.26
CA GLY A 116 -6.99 15.59 -8.16
C GLY A 116 -6.57 14.19 -7.68
N SER A 117 -5.56 13.61 -8.33
CA SER A 117 -4.99 12.31 -7.93
C SER A 117 -4.27 12.34 -6.59
N THR A 118 -4.05 13.52 -6.02
CA THR A 118 -3.29 13.72 -4.78
C THR A 118 -4.09 14.32 -3.64
N LYS A 119 -5.36 14.66 -3.85
CA LYS A 119 -6.19 15.30 -2.83
C LYS A 119 -7.65 14.91 -2.90
N ILE A 120 -8.19 14.46 -1.78
CA ILE A 120 -9.62 14.30 -1.54
C ILE A 120 -10.02 15.18 -0.35
N VAL A 121 -11.19 15.81 -0.44
CA VAL A 121 -11.75 16.59 0.66
C VAL A 121 -13.06 15.95 1.12
N ALA A 122 -13.06 15.34 2.31
CA ALA A 122 -14.28 14.86 2.95
C ALA A 122 -15.10 16.03 3.52
N LYS A 123 -16.42 15.91 3.39
CA LYS A 123 -17.44 16.87 3.78
C LYS A 123 -18.57 16.15 4.52
N GLY A 124 -19.50 16.91 5.10
CA GLY A 124 -20.65 16.34 5.82
C GLY A 124 -21.06 17.09 7.09
N GLY A 125 -20.52 18.29 7.33
CA GLY A 125 -20.93 19.13 8.46
C GLY A 125 -20.82 18.41 9.80
N SER A 126 -21.93 18.38 10.55
CA SER A 126 -22.02 17.73 11.86
C SER A 126 -21.74 16.23 11.80
N ALA A 127 -22.18 15.52 10.76
CA ALA A 127 -21.95 14.08 10.63
C ALA A 127 -20.46 13.77 10.53
N LEU A 128 -19.73 14.46 9.64
CA LEU A 128 -18.27 14.33 9.55
C LEU A 128 -17.57 14.74 10.86
N LYS A 129 -18.08 15.78 11.54
CA LYS A 129 -17.54 16.25 12.81
C LYS A 129 -17.67 15.22 13.93
N ASN A 130 -18.75 14.44 13.93
CA ASN A 130 -19.02 13.38 14.90
C ASN A 130 -18.14 12.15 14.67
N MET A 131 -17.80 11.85 13.41
CA MET A 131 -16.82 10.80 13.08
C MET A 131 -15.39 11.13 13.56
N LEU A 132 -15.11 12.40 13.87
CA LEU A 132 -13.80 12.89 14.32
C LEU A 132 -13.93 13.59 15.69
N PRO A 133 -14.15 12.86 16.80
CA PRO A 133 -14.18 13.46 18.13
C PRO A 133 -12.83 14.15 18.46
N LYS A 134 -12.86 15.24 19.23
CA LYS A 134 -11.62 15.96 19.61
C LYS A 134 -10.76 15.07 20.50
N GLY A 135 -9.46 15.02 20.24
CA GLY A 135 -8.50 14.25 21.06
C GLY A 135 -8.62 12.73 20.95
N VAL A 136 -9.52 12.21 20.10
CA VAL A 136 -9.65 10.76 19.86
C VAL A 136 -8.89 10.39 18.61
N ASN A 137 -8.05 9.36 18.71
CA ASN A 137 -7.37 8.80 17.55
C ASN A 137 -8.36 8.00 16.70
N VAL A 138 -8.35 8.26 15.39
CA VAL A 138 -9.14 7.54 14.41
C VAL A 138 -8.24 7.04 13.28
N THR A 139 -8.72 6.06 12.54
CA THR A 139 -8.07 5.54 11.34
C THR A 139 -8.76 6.10 10.11
N ILE A 140 -7.98 6.61 9.16
CA ILE A 140 -8.46 7.12 7.87
C ILE A 140 -7.99 6.16 6.78
N THR A 141 -8.90 5.70 5.94
CA THR A 141 -8.57 4.98 4.70
C THR A 141 -9.16 5.70 3.49
N VAL A 142 -8.51 5.52 2.34
CA VAL A 142 -9.10 5.81 1.03
C VAL A 142 -9.39 4.49 0.34
N GLU A 143 -10.61 4.31 -0.13
CA GLU A 143 -11.07 3.08 -0.77
C GLU A 143 -11.82 3.41 -2.06
N ASP A 144 -11.91 2.44 -2.97
CA ASP A 144 -12.72 2.55 -4.19
C ASP A 144 -13.71 1.38 -4.33
N ASN A 145 -14.56 1.43 -5.35
CA ASN A 145 -15.58 0.42 -5.59
C ASN A 145 -15.00 -0.90 -6.14
N ALA A 146 -13.76 -0.89 -6.62
CA ALA A 146 -13.05 -2.07 -7.11
C ALA A 146 -12.26 -2.80 -6.01
N GLY A 147 -12.41 -2.41 -4.73
CA GLY A 147 -11.73 -3.00 -3.58
C GLY A 147 -10.29 -2.51 -3.37
N GLY A 148 -9.86 -1.49 -4.10
CA GLY A 148 -8.59 -0.82 -3.89
C GLY A 148 -8.61 -0.02 -2.59
N THR A 149 -7.54 -0.11 -1.80
CA THR A 149 -7.46 0.54 -0.49
C THR A 149 -6.09 1.19 -0.25
N SER A 150 -6.05 2.19 0.61
CA SER A 150 -4.83 2.73 1.20
C SER A 150 -4.42 1.94 2.44
N LYS A 151 -3.15 2.10 2.84
CA LYS A 151 -2.77 1.82 4.22
C LYS A 151 -3.58 2.72 5.17
N PRO A 152 -4.06 2.22 6.32
CA PRO A 152 -4.69 3.06 7.34
C PRO A 152 -3.75 4.17 7.83
N PHE A 153 -4.27 5.40 7.92
CA PHE A 153 -3.56 6.56 8.45
C PHE A 153 -4.17 6.98 9.79
N ASN A 154 -3.37 7.00 10.85
CA ASN A 154 -3.83 7.43 12.17
C ASN A 154 -3.92 8.96 12.23
N PHE A 155 -5.06 9.48 12.68
CA PHE A 155 -5.32 10.90 12.77
C PHE A 155 -6.05 11.24 14.07
N THR A 156 -5.64 12.34 14.71
CA THR A 156 -6.31 12.92 15.88
C THR A 156 -6.57 14.40 15.59
N ARG A 157 -7.80 14.86 15.81
CA ARG A 157 -8.20 16.26 15.60
C ARG A 157 -8.01 17.12 16.85
#